data_AF-A0A2Y8ZZ83-F1
#
_entry.id   AF-A0A2Y8ZZ83-F1
#
_cell.length_a   1.000
_cell.length_b   1.000
_cell.length_c   1.000
_cell.angle_alpha   90.00
_cell.angle_beta   90.00
_cell.angle_gamma   90.00
#
_symmetry.space_group_name_H-M   'P 1'
#
loop_
_entity.id
_entity.type
_entity.pdbx_description
1 polymer ?
#
loop_
_entity_poly.entity_id
_entity_poly.type
_entity_poly.pdbx_seq_one_letter_code
_entity_poly.pdbx_strand_id
1 'polypeptide(L)'
;MPQLEPVKVLAGQPADLGRSPWFDSGTTVFADIDPAVKTRAADWGCRLTDGDSSARVLESTPDPDVIGTRVIDDQSLTPVVTVGPTGDGSSITCSGGRAETGVTMWALPTDAGLPRVALSLVIAGIALLGAAALMLPAARGLTRFGR
;
A
#
# COMPACT_ATOMS: atom_id res chain seq x y z
N MET A 1 -12.81 0.79 -9.51
CA MET A 1 -11.85 1.91 -9.31
C MET A 1 -10.55 1.50 -9.96
N PRO A 2 -9.84 2.40 -10.67
CA PRO A 2 -8.59 2.08 -11.34
C PRO A 2 -7.54 1.66 -10.31
N GLN A 3 -6.76 0.63 -10.63
CA GLN A 3 -5.57 0.27 -9.85
C GLN A 3 -4.48 1.31 -10.13
N LEU A 4 -3.64 1.59 -9.13
CA LEU A 4 -2.44 2.40 -9.34
C LEU A 4 -1.54 1.67 -10.34
N GLU A 5 -1.17 2.35 -11.42
CA GLU A 5 -0.26 1.78 -12.41
C GLU A 5 1.17 1.73 -11.85
N PRO A 6 1.98 0.73 -12.26
CA PRO A 6 3.40 0.71 -11.98
C PRO A 6 4.12 1.97 -12.44
N VAL A 7 4.88 2.60 -11.54
CA VAL A 7 5.65 3.80 -11.86
C VAL A 7 7.13 3.52 -11.70
N LYS A 8 7.90 3.73 -12.77
CA LYS A 8 9.36 3.61 -12.72
C LYS A 8 9.95 4.80 -11.96
N VAL A 9 10.80 4.53 -10.98
CA VAL A 9 11.46 5.57 -10.18
C VAL A 9 12.92 5.67 -10.61
N LEU A 10 13.32 6.86 -11.07
CA LEU A 10 14.70 7.15 -11.47
C LEU A 10 15.38 7.97 -10.37
N ALA A 11 16.65 7.66 -10.10
CA ALA A 11 17.41 8.31 -9.04
C ALA A 11 17.47 9.83 -9.24
N GLY A 12 17.16 10.59 -8.19
CA GLY A 12 17.15 12.05 -8.18
C GLY A 12 16.03 12.72 -9.00
N GLN A 13 15.18 11.95 -9.69
CA GLN A 13 14.08 12.46 -10.50
C GLN A 13 12.73 12.26 -9.79
N PRO A 14 11.84 13.26 -9.81
CA PRO A 14 10.49 13.09 -9.29
C PRO A 14 9.69 12.14 -10.17
N ALA A 15 8.93 11.25 -9.55
CA ALA A 15 8.00 10.33 -10.19
C ALA A 15 6.60 10.49 -9.59
N ASP A 16 5.59 10.70 -10.43
CA ASP A 16 4.20 10.89 -9.99
C ASP A 16 3.56 9.56 -9.60
N LEU A 17 3.00 9.49 -8.39
CA LEU A 17 2.42 8.24 -7.85
C LEU A 17 0.91 8.14 -8.03
N GLY A 18 0.23 9.23 -8.38
CA GLY A 18 -1.23 9.28 -8.41
C GLY A 18 -1.87 9.06 -7.03
N ARG A 19 -3.20 9.15 -6.98
CA ARG A 19 -3.97 8.97 -5.74
C ARG A 19 -4.19 7.49 -5.43
N SER A 20 -3.81 7.09 -4.22
CA SER A 20 -4.18 5.81 -3.65
C SER A 20 -5.69 5.77 -3.36
N PRO A 21 -6.41 4.69 -3.71
CA PRO A 21 -7.83 4.64 -3.41
C PRO A 21 -8.06 4.46 -1.88
N TRP A 22 -9.22 4.86 -1.37
CA TRP A 22 -9.48 4.81 0.09
C TRP A 22 -9.35 3.40 0.67
N PHE A 23 -8.81 3.31 1.89
CA PHE A 23 -8.56 2.05 2.63
C PHE A 23 -7.51 1.11 2.00
N ASP A 24 -6.62 1.63 1.17
CA ASP A 24 -5.43 0.90 0.69
C ASP A 24 -4.23 1.09 1.61
N SER A 25 -3.34 0.10 1.69
CA SER A 25 -2.01 0.29 2.29
C SER A 25 -1.12 1.23 1.46
N GLY A 26 -1.53 1.56 0.23
CA GLY A 26 -0.95 2.60 -0.60
C GLY A 26 0.21 2.08 -1.45
N THR A 27 1.31 2.81 -1.48
CA THR A 27 2.45 2.53 -2.36
C THR A 27 3.67 2.05 -1.57
N THR A 28 4.44 1.15 -2.18
CA THR A 28 5.75 0.71 -1.72
C THR A 28 6.75 0.80 -2.88
N VAL A 29 7.98 1.23 -2.59
CA VAL A 29 9.08 1.18 -3.55
C VAL A 29 9.72 -0.19 -3.49
N PHE A 30 9.88 -0.80 -4.66
CA PHE A 30 10.57 -2.06 -4.87
C PHE A 30 11.81 -1.83 -5.73
N ALA A 31 12.85 -2.64 -5.53
CA ALA A 31 14.09 -2.54 -6.27
C ALA A 31 14.62 -3.92 -6.70
N ASP A 32 15.32 -3.95 -7.83
CA ASP A 32 16.01 -5.14 -8.33
C ASP A 32 17.31 -5.36 -7.54
N ILE A 33 17.16 -6.01 -6.38
CA ILE A 33 18.25 -6.37 -5.47
C ILE A 33 18.08 -7.80 -4.99
N ASP A 34 19.20 -8.44 -4.66
CA ASP A 34 19.20 -9.73 -3.98
C ASP A 34 18.43 -9.61 -2.65
N PRO A 35 17.36 -10.40 -2.43
CA PRO A 35 16.55 -10.34 -1.21
C PRO A 35 17.34 -10.73 0.05
N ALA A 36 18.49 -11.42 -0.07
CA ALA A 36 19.37 -11.71 1.05
C ALA A 36 20.10 -10.44 1.57
N VAL A 37 20.19 -9.40 0.75
CA VAL A 37 20.86 -8.15 1.11
C VAL A 37 19.91 -7.29 1.95
N LYS A 38 20.21 -7.18 3.24
CA LYS A 38 19.46 -6.28 4.12
C LYS A 38 19.73 -4.82 3.76
N THR A 39 18.65 -4.07 3.57
CA THR A 39 18.68 -2.63 3.29
C THR A 39 17.83 -1.88 4.30
N ARG A 40 18.09 -0.59 4.47
CA ARG A 40 17.25 0.32 5.24
C ARG A 40 16.68 1.38 4.31
N ALA A 41 15.53 1.93 4.64
CA ALA A 41 14.92 3.01 3.87
C ALA A 41 15.85 4.21 3.65
N ALA A 42 16.68 4.53 4.65
CA ALA A 42 17.70 5.58 4.57
C ALA A 42 18.74 5.35 3.45
N ASP A 43 19.03 4.10 3.09
CA ASP A 43 19.98 3.77 2.01
C ASP A 43 19.47 4.24 0.64
N TRP A 44 18.14 4.36 0.49
CA TRP A 44 17.44 4.76 -0.73
C TRP A 44 17.11 6.25 -0.78
N GLY A 45 17.09 6.92 0.38
CA GLY A 45 16.95 8.37 0.50
C GLY A 45 15.67 8.90 -0.13
N CYS A 46 14.57 8.13 -0.07
CA CYS A 46 13.32 8.51 -0.70
C CYS A 46 12.58 9.60 0.10
N ARG A 47 11.97 10.54 -0.63
CA ARG A 47 11.14 11.61 -0.09
C ARG A 47 9.82 11.65 -0.85
N LEU A 48 8.73 11.87 -0.12
CA LEU A 48 7.40 12.07 -0.71
C LEU A 48 6.99 13.54 -0.59
N THR A 49 6.51 14.09 -1.69
CA THR A 49 5.89 15.41 -1.76
C THR A 49 4.40 15.22 -2.07
N ASP A 50 3.51 15.74 -1.23
CA ASP A 50 2.06 15.69 -1.47
C ASP A 50 1.55 17.06 -1.95
N GLY A 51 1.32 17.20 -3.26
CA GLY A 51 0.94 18.48 -3.86
C GLY A 51 1.95 19.59 -3.56
N ASP A 52 1.49 20.70 -2.99
CA ASP A 52 2.34 21.85 -2.62
C ASP A 52 2.99 21.72 -1.23
N SER A 53 2.88 20.56 -0.59
CA SER A 53 3.45 20.34 0.75
C SER A 53 4.97 20.20 0.70
N SER A 54 5.63 20.43 1.83
CA SER A 54 7.07 20.14 1.94
C SER A 54 7.33 18.64 1.83
N ALA A 55 8.42 18.28 1.15
CA ALA A 55 8.81 16.89 0.98
C ALA A 55 9.14 16.26 2.34
N ARG A 56 8.51 15.14 2.69
CA ARG A 56 8.83 14.34 3.88
C ARG A 56 9.78 13.19 3.56
N VAL A 57 10.69 12.87 4.48
CA VAL A 57 11.58 11.71 4.34
C VAL A 57 10.82 10.43 4.65
N LEU A 58 11.08 9.38 3.87
CA LEU A 58 10.52 8.05 4.11
C LEU A 58 11.54 7.19 4.85
N GLU A 59 11.21 6.81 6.09
CA GLU A 59 12.12 6.10 7.00
C GLU A 59 11.73 4.63 7.23
N SER A 60 10.54 4.23 6.80
CA SER A 60 10.02 2.89 7.04
C SER A 60 10.54 1.90 6.01
N THR A 61 11.15 0.82 6.50
CA THR A 61 11.56 -0.33 5.70
C THR A 61 10.43 -1.37 5.75
N PRO A 62 9.88 -1.80 4.60
CA PRO A 62 8.82 -2.79 4.55
C PRO A 62 9.33 -4.18 4.93
N ASP A 63 8.45 -5.01 5.48
CA ASP A 63 8.74 -6.42 5.78
C ASP A 63 8.51 -7.28 4.52
N PRO A 64 9.56 -7.87 3.92
CA PRO A 64 9.43 -8.67 2.71
C PRO A 64 8.60 -9.95 2.92
N ASP A 65 8.54 -10.49 4.14
CA ASP A 65 7.74 -11.68 4.44
C ASP A 65 6.23 -11.37 4.45
N VAL A 66 5.87 -10.09 4.65
CA VAL A 66 4.48 -9.62 4.63
C VAL A 66 4.08 -9.08 3.25
N ILE A 67 4.92 -8.24 2.65
CA ILE A 67 4.61 -7.56 1.37
C ILE A 67 4.86 -8.47 0.16
N GLY A 68 5.83 -9.38 0.27
CA GLY A 68 6.31 -10.23 -0.81
C GLY A 68 7.12 -9.47 -1.87
N THR A 69 7.69 -10.22 -2.81
CA THR A 69 8.37 -9.67 -3.99
C THR A 69 7.40 -9.41 -5.13
N ARG A 70 7.85 -8.69 -6.16
CA ARG A 70 7.08 -8.42 -7.39
C ARG A 70 7.92 -8.73 -8.62
N VAL A 71 7.29 -8.97 -9.76
CA VAL A 71 7.99 -9.14 -11.03
C VAL A 71 7.47 -8.13 -12.04
N ILE A 72 8.38 -7.35 -12.62
CA ILE A 72 8.11 -6.40 -13.71
C ILE A 72 9.25 -6.52 -14.70
N ASP A 73 8.94 -6.56 -16.00
CA ASP A 73 9.94 -6.64 -17.08
C ASP A 73 10.99 -7.75 -16.84
N ASP A 74 10.54 -8.93 -16.40
CA ASP A 74 11.38 -10.09 -16.04
C ASP A 74 12.38 -9.87 -14.87
N GLN A 75 12.26 -8.75 -14.14
CA GLN A 75 13.07 -8.46 -12.95
C GLN A 75 12.30 -8.79 -11.67
N SER A 76 12.96 -9.49 -10.74
CA SER A 76 12.42 -9.76 -9.41
C SER A 76 12.74 -8.61 -8.47
N LEU A 77 11.71 -7.88 -8.04
CA LEU A 77 11.82 -6.69 -7.24
C LEU A 77 11.49 -6.97 -5.77
N THR A 78 12.39 -6.54 -4.89
CA THR A 78 12.29 -6.67 -3.43
C THR A 78 11.77 -5.36 -2.84
N PRO A 79 10.83 -5.37 -1.87
CA PRO A 79 10.32 -4.14 -1.25
C PRO A 79 11.42 -3.48 -0.39
N VAL A 80 11.59 -2.17 -0.52
CA VAL A 80 12.72 -1.44 0.10
C VAL A 80 12.32 -0.20 0.88
N VAL A 81 11.24 0.49 0.50
CA VAL A 81 10.75 1.68 1.20
C VAL A 81 9.23 1.70 1.21
N THR A 82 8.64 1.87 2.39
CA THR A 82 7.18 2.08 2.53
C THR A 82 6.86 3.54 2.25
N VAL A 83 5.98 3.81 1.28
CA VAL A 83 5.47 5.16 0.99
C VAL A 83 4.15 5.41 1.72
N GLY A 84 3.28 4.40 1.71
CA GLY A 84 1.93 4.48 2.27
C GLY A 84 0.94 5.14 1.30
N PRO A 85 -0.24 5.56 1.81
CA PRO A 85 -1.28 6.18 1.00
C PRO A 85 -0.83 7.52 0.40
N THR A 86 -1.18 7.73 -0.87
CA THR A 86 -0.87 8.93 -1.66
C THR A 86 -2.14 9.68 -2.08
N GLY A 87 -2.02 11.00 -2.25
CA GLY A 87 -3.08 11.89 -2.71
C GLY A 87 -2.96 12.29 -4.19
N ASP A 88 -3.81 13.22 -4.63
CA ASP A 88 -3.65 13.84 -5.94
C ASP A 88 -2.39 14.71 -5.94
N GLY A 89 -1.55 14.62 -6.98
CA GLY A 89 -0.30 15.38 -7.08
C GLY A 89 0.82 14.88 -6.17
N SER A 90 0.70 13.69 -5.59
CA SER A 90 1.79 13.07 -4.84
C SER A 90 2.91 12.61 -5.78
N SER A 91 4.14 13.00 -5.47
CA SER A 91 5.35 12.58 -6.19
C SER A 91 6.43 12.09 -5.23
N ILE A 92 7.23 11.14 -5.69
CA ILE A 92 8.35 10.58 -4.95
C ILE A 92 9.67 10.87 -5.65
N THR A 93 10.71 11.16 -4.87
CA THR A 93 12.09 11.27 -5.35
C THR A 93 12.99 10.42 -4.47
N CYS A 94 13.85 9.58 -5.06
CA CYS A 94 14.82 8.76 -4.32
C CYS A 94 16.24 9.13 -4.73
N SER A 95 17.09 9.53 -3.79
CA SER A 95 18.46 10.01 -4.05
C SER A 95 19.46 9.53 -2.99
N GLY A 96 19.21 8.36 -2.39
CA GLY A 96 20.16 7.73 -1.49
C GLY A 96 21.26 6.98 -2.25
N GLY A 97 22.35 6.64 -1.55
CA GLY A 97 23.52 6.01 -2.17
C GLY A 97 23.20 4.70 -2.90
N ARG A 98 22.18 3.94 -2.50
CA ARG A 98 21.72 2.75 -3.27
C ARG A 98 20.87 3.09 -4.49
N ALA A 99 20.08 4.16 -4.45
CA ALA A 99 19.34 4.61 -5.62
C ALA A 99 20.31 5.08 -6.73
N GLU A 100 21.37 5.78 -6.33
CA GLU A 100 22.36 6.35 -7.24
C GLU A 100 23.30 5.32 -7.92
N THR A 101 23.28 4.05 -7.50
CA THR A 101 24.05 2.99 -8.19
C THR A 101 23.43 2.58 -9.52
N GLY A 102 22.23 3.08 -9.86
CA GLY A 102 21.52 2.73 -11.08
C GLY A 102 20.69 1.44 -10.96
N VAL A 103 20.47 0.93 -9.75
CA VAL A 103 19.52 -0.16 -9.50
C VAL A 103 18.13 0.23 -10.00
N THR A 104 17.44 -0.71 -10.64
CA THR A 104 16.08 -0.49 -11.13
C THR A 104 15.11 -0.41 -9.96
N MET A 105 14.30 0.65 -9.92
CA MET A 105 13.30 0.88 -8.86
C MET A 105 11.91 1.13 -9.47
N TRP A 106 10.90 0.63 -8.78
CA TRP A 106 9.50 0.79 -9.15
C TRP A 106 8.66 1.11 -7.91
N ALA A 107 7.74 2.07 -8.05
CA ALA A 107 6.70 2.33 -7.07
C ALA A 107 5.44 1.56 -7.48
N LEU A 108 4.95 0.72 -6.58
CA LEU A 108 3.86 -0.23 -6.83
C LEU A 108 2.84 -0.20 -5.68
N PRO A 109 1.59 -0.61 -5.92
CA PRO A 109 0.65 -0.91 -4.85
C PRO A 109 1.27 -1.87 -3.83
N THR A 110 1.20 -1.50 -2.55
CA THR A 110 1.70 -2.29 -1.43
C THR A 110 0.96 -3.63 -1.36
N ASP A 111 -0.37 -3.60 -1.42
CA ASP A 111 -1.21 -4.79 -1.38
C ASP A 111 -1.48 -5.31 -2.80
N ALA A 112 -0.86 -6.44 -3.15
CA ALA A 112 -1.24 -7.20 -4.36
C ALA A 112 -2.37 -8.22 -4.08
N GLY A 113 -3.03 -8.17 -2.91
CA GLY A 113 -3.87 -9.24 -2.37
C GLY A 113 -5.34 -8.89 -2.10
N LEU A 114 -6.21 -9.80 -2.54
CA LEU A 114 -7.70 -9.89 -2.55
C LEU A 114 -8.51 -8.64 -2.97
N PRO A 115 -9.40 -8.79 -3.98
CA PRO A 115 -10.20 -7.69 -4.47
C PRO A 115 -11.12 -7.13 -3.38
N ARG A 116 -11.16 -5.80 -3.26
CA ARG A 116 -12.05 -5.02 -2.37
C ARG A 116 -13.53 -5.42 -2.41
N VAL A 117 -13.95 -6.13 -3.47
CA VAL A 117 -15.26 -6.79 -3.58
C VAL A 117 -15.56 -7.67 -2.37
N ALA A 118 -14.55 -8.35 -1.82
CA ALA A 118 -14.74 -9.20 -0.64
C ALA A 118 -15.09 -8.36 0.60
N LEU A 119 -14.43 -7.21 0.80
CA LEU A 119 -14.63 -6.37 1.98
C LEU A 119 -15.96 -5.59 1.92
N SER A 120 -16.35 -5.09 0.74
CA SER A 120 -17.66 -4.44 0.58
C SER A 120 -18.83 -5.40 0.78
N LEU A 121 -18.70 -6.66 0.36
CA LEU A 121 -19.68 -7.71 0.63
C LEU A 121 -19.82 -8.00 2.13
N VAL A 122 -18.71 -8.06 2.86
CA VAL A 122 -18.73 -8.27 4.32
C VAL A 122 -19.42 -7.12 5.03
N ILE A 123 -19.07 -5.86 4.70
CA ILE A 123 -19.70 -4.68 5.31
C ILE A 123 -21.20 -4.64 4.98
N ALA A 124 -21.58 -4.86 3.72
CA ALA A 124 -22.99 -4.89 3.30
C ALA A 124 -23.77 -6.01 4.02
N GLY A 125 -23.17 -7.20 4.17
CA GLY A 125 -23.75 -8.32 4.89
C GLY A 125 -23.97 -8.01 6.38
N ILE A 126 -22.98 -7.44 7.07
CA ILE A 126 -23.10 -7.04 8.48
C ILE A 126 -24.18 -5.95 8.65
N ALA A 127 -24.20 -4.95 7.76
CA ALA A 127 -25.21 -3.89 7.80
C ALA A 127 -26.63 -4.43 7.60
N LEU A 128 -26.83 -5.36 6.65
CA LEU A 128 -28.11 -6.03 6.42
C LEU A 128 -28.56 -6.87 7.62
N LEU A 129 -27.65 -7.63 8.24
CA LEU A 129 -27.94 -8.39 9.46
C LEU A 129 -28.31 -7.48 10.63
N GLY A 130 -27.60 -6.36 10.81
CA GLY A 130 -27.92 -5.35 11.82
C GLY A 130 -29.30 -4.73 11.60
N ALA A 131 -29.64 -4.36 10.36
CA ALA A 131 -30.95 -3.83 10.01
C ALA A 131 -32.08 -4.84 10.24
N ALA A 132 -31.88 -6.11 9.86
CA ALA A 132 -32.85 -7.18 10.09
C ALA A 132 -33.10 -7.42 11.59
N ALA A 133 -32.04 -7.39 12.42
CA ALA A 133 -32.16 -7.52 13.88
C ALA A 133 -32.90 -6.33 14.53
N LEU A 134 -32.88 -5.15 13.91
CA LEU A 134 -33.61 -3.97 14.39
C LEU A 134 -35.10 -3.99 13.98
N MET A 135 -35.42 -4.55 12.81
CA MET A 135 -36.79 -4.62 12.29
C MET A 135 -37.62 -5.81 12.83
N LEU A 136 -36.98 -6.88 13.32
CA LEU A 136 -37.66 -8.03 13.93
C LEU A 136 -37.49 -8.08 15.46
N PRO A 137 -38.35 -7.42 16.25
CA PRO A 137 -38.30 -7.49 17.72
C PRO A 137 -38.58 -8.90 18.27
N ALA A 138 -39.20 -9.79 17.49
CA ALA A 138 -39.50 -11.17 17.88
C ALA A 138 -38.26 -12.07 18.02
N ALA A 139 -37.09 -11.67 17.47
CA ALA A 139 -35.83 -12.40 17.63
C ALA A 139 -35.06 -12.00 18.91
N ARG A 140 -35.54 -11.01 19.68
CA ARG A 140 -34.97 -10.64 21.00
C ARG A 140 -35.34 -11.61 22.13
N GLY A 141 -36.11 -12.65 21.82
CA GLY A 141 -36.50 -13.68 22.78
C GLY A 141 -35.47 -14.81 22.88
N LEU A 142 -34.31 -14.54 23.49
CA LEU A 142 -33.64 -15.62 24.23
C LEU A 142 -34.60 -16.02 25.35
N THR A 143 -35.14 -17.22 25.20
CA THR A 143 -36.04 -17.91 26.12
C THR A 143 -35.75 -17.56 27.58
N ARG A 144 -36.75 -16.97 28.24
CA ARG A 144 -36.92 -17.01 29.69
C ARG A 144 -36.84 -18.48 30.12
N PHE A 145 -35.67 -18.91 30.58
CA PHE A 145 -35.57 -20.16 31.32
C PHE A 145 -36.30 -19.96 32.65
N GLY A 146 -37.33 -20.76 32.84
CA GLY A 146 -38.31 -20.58 33.90
C GLY A 146 -37.75 -20.77 35.31
N ARG A 147 -38.31 -20.00 36.22
CA ARG A 147 -38.91 -20.52 37.45
C ARG A 147 -40.04 -19.61 37.89
#